data_AF-A0A081PF81-F1
#
_entry.id   AF-A0A081PF81-F1
#
_cell.length_a   1.000
_cell.length_b   1.000
_cell.length_c   1.000
_cell.angle_alpha   90.00
_cell.angle_beta   90.00
_cell.angle_gamma   90.00
#
_symmetry.space_group_name_H-M   'P 1'
#
loop_
_entity.id
_entity.type
_entity.pdbx_description
1 polymer ?
#
loop_
_entity_poly.entity_id
_entity_poly.type
_entity_poly.pdbx_seq_one_letter_code
_entity_poly.pdbx_strand_id
1 'polypeptide(L)'
;MKHVIVVAMMILLISACKKDSSIDDDNIVDSVKTPSDKTSWWQPKAGMSFDWMLDDLQPGASFTSEIVDVDAFTTSAAQVATLHAQGKKVIAYISVGTIENDRPDVNLLPADVIGKVYPEWPNERWLNIKKLDKLKPWLNSRINMILKKGFDAIEPDNLDSYSNETGFKITLNDTKLYCDYLIKLAHENGLGIGQKNVQELSVEYSTKFDWVLTEDAFDQGWQKDVKSYIDLNKPVFVVEYTDKISEKTFADEVCPASQILKYTAVLKHRNLDKWVFKCK
;
A
#
# COMPACT_ATOMS: atom_id res chain seq x y z
N MET A 1 -29.37 57.98 23.15
CA MET A 1 -30.22 56.81 22.80
C MET A 1 -29.42 55.96 21.83
N LYS A 2 -29.00 54.76 22.26
CA LYS A 2 -28.11 53.87 21.50
C LYS A 2 -28.97 52.96 20.63
N HIS A 3 -28.74 52.96 19.32
CA HIS A 3 -29.44 52.10 18.37
C HIS A 3 -28.95 50.64 18.51
N VAL A 4 -29.88 49.74 18.79
CA VAL A 4 -29.69 48.29 18.83
C VAL A 4 -29.83 47.78 17.40
N ILE A 5 -28.74 47.21 16.85
CA ILE A 5 -28.76 46.50 15.57
C ILE A 5 -29.15 45.05 15.87
N VAL A 6 -30.31 44.63 15.37
CA VAL A 6 -30.77 43.24 15.40
C VAL A 6 -30.15 42.52 14.21
N VAL A 7 -29.23 41.58 14.48
CA VAL A 7 -28.70 40.67 13.46
C VAL A 7 -29.66 39.49 13.35
N ALA A 8 -30.31 39.36 12.19
CA ALA A 8 -31.14 38.21 11.86
C ALA A 8 -30.25 36.98 11.61
N MET A 9 -30.42 35.96 12.45
CA MET A 9 -29.71 34.70 12.36
C MET A 9 -30.39 33.82 11.31
N MET A 10 -29.76 33.67 10.15
CA MET A 10 -30.24 32.84 9.04
C MET A 10 -29.90 31.37 9.36
N ILE A 11 -30.92 30.57 9.67
CA ILE A 11 -30.78 29.13 9.93
C ILE A 11 -30.60 28.43 8.59
N LEU A 12 -29.36 28.06 8.26
CA LEU A 12 -29.03 27.12 7.18
C LEU A 12 -29.44 25.72 7.65
N LEU A 13 -30.55 25.23 7.12
CA LEU A 13 -30.95 23.83 7.20
C LEU A 13 -29.97 23.01 6.36
N ILE A 14 -28.99 22.40 7.03
CA ILE A 14 -28.11 21.41 6.42
C ILE A 14 -28.97 20.14 6.23
N SER A 15 -29.42 19.90 5.00
CA SER A 15 -29.93 18.58 4.62
C SER A 15 -28.79 17.58 4.78
N ALA A 16 -28.76 16.90 5.93
CA ALA A 16 -27.98 15.69 6.09
C ALA A 16 -28.55 14.65 5.13
N CYS A 17 -27.92 14.48 3.97
CA CYS A 17 -28.06 13.25 3.21
C CYS A 17 -27.61 12.12 4.13
N LYS A 18 -28.58 11.39 4.68
CA LYS A 18 -28.34 10.05 5.23
C LYS A 18 -27.68 9.25 4.11
N LYS A 19 -26.39 8.96 4.27
CA LYS A 19 -25.71 7.92 3.51
C LYS A 19 -26.52 6.65 3.77
N ASP A 20 -27.15 6.12 2.73
CA ASP A 20 -27.89 4.87 2.82
C ASP A 20 -26.96 3.83 3.45
N SER A 21 -27.45 3.16 4.49
CA SER A 21 -26.77 2.04 5.13
C SER A 21 -26.85 0.82 4.23
N SER A 22 -26.35 0.91 3.00
CA SER A 22 -25.94 -0.27 2.26
C SER A 22 -24.81 -0.89 3.07
N ILE A 23 -24.99 -2.14 3.46
CA ILE A 23 -23.90 -2.96 3.98
C ILE A 23 -22.76 -2.81 2.97
N ASP A 24 -21.60 -2.31 3.42
CA ASP A 24 -20.39 -2.33 2.62
C ASP A 24 -19.97 -3.79 2.49
N ASP A 25 -20.58 -4.49 1.53
CA ASP A 25 -20.36 -5.92 1.27
C ASP A 25 -18.90 -6.20 0.89
N ASP A 26 -18.17 -5.17 0.48
CA ASP A 26 -16.78 -5.23 0.05
C ASP A 26 -15.81 -5.17 1.24
N ASN A 27 -16.07 -4.35 2.27
CA ASN A 27 -15.17 -4.16 3.42
C ASN A 27 -15.65 -4.85 4.71
N ILE A 28 -16.06 -6.12 4.62
CA ILE A 28 -16.50 -6.89 5.79
C ILE A 28 -15.35 -7.10 6.77
N VAL A 29 -15.56 -6.71 8.03
CA VAL A 29 -14.63 -6.99 9.13
C VAL A 29 -14.77 -8.45 9.56
N ASP A 30 -13.84 -9.29 9.11
CA ASP A 30 -13.78 -10.72 9.43
C ASP A 30 -12.43 -11.09 10.03
N SER A 31 -12.35 -11.14 11.35
CA SER A 31 -11.10 -11.45 12.06
C SER A 31 -10.77 -12.94 12.16
N VAL A 32 -11.61 -13.81 11.58
CA VAL A 32 -11.37 -15.27 11.59
C VAL A 32 -10.04 -15.56 10.91
N LYS A 33 -9.30 -16.52 11.48
CA LYS A 33 -8.02 -16.95 10.91
C LYS A 33 -8.22 -17.33 9.44
N THR A 34 -7.47 -16.67 8.57
CA THR A 34 -7.54 -16.82 7.12
C THR A 34 -7.24 -18.29 6.70
N PRO A 35 -7.95 -18.86 5.73
CA PRO A 35 -7.75 -20.24 5.26
C PRO A 35 -6.34 -20.50 4.66
N SER A 36 -5.41 -20.96 5.49
CA SER A 36 -4.03 -21.28 5.11
C SER A 36 -3.87 -22.61 4.33
N ASP A 37 -4.53 -22.75 3.18
CA ASP A 37 -4.58 -24.00 2.41
C ASP A 37 -3.98 -23.93 0.99
N LYS A 38 -3.41 -22.78 0.60
CA LYS A 38 -2.84 -22.58 -0.74
C LYS A 38 -1.39 -23.02 -0.80
N THR A 39 -1.01 -23.57 -1.95
CA THR A 39 0.35 -24.06 -2.24
C THR A 39 1.04 -23.31 -3.39
N SER A 40 0.36 -22.32 -3.97
CA SER A 40 0.87 -21.52 -5.08
C SER A 40 0.23 -20.14 -5.05
N TRP A 41 1.00 -19.14 -5.49
CA TRP A 41 0.57 -17.76 -5.68
C TRP A 41 1.16 -17.22 -6.98
N TRP A 42 0.74 -16.02 -7.38
CA TRP A 42 1.32 -15.33 -8.53
C TRP A 42 2.75 -14.85 -8.23
N GLN A 43 3.72 -15.30 -9.04
CA GLN A 43 5.11 -14.89 -8.95
C GLN A 43 5.47 -14.03 -10.18
N PRO A 44 5.55 -12.69 -10.04
CA PRO A 44 5.93 -11.82 -11.14
C PRO A 44 7.41 -11.96 -11.51
N LYS A 45 7.76 -11.47 -12.70
CA LYS A 45 9.14 -11.50 -13.22
C LYS A 45 9.63 -10.09 -13.50
N ALA A 46 10.94 -9.90 -13.42
CA ALA A 46 11.59 -8.65 -13.81
C ALA A 46 11.15 -8.20 -15.23
N GLY A 47 10.98 -6.90 -15.42
CA GLY A 47 10.55 -6.30 -16.70
C GLY A 47 9.05 -6.18 -16.91
N MET A 48 8.21 -6.71 -16.01
CA MET A 48 6.75 -6.46 -16.07
C MET A 48 6.44 -4.98 -15.87
N SER A 49 5.50 -4.46 -16.65
CA SER A 49 5.04 -3.08 -16.56
C SER A 49 4.12 -2.87 -15.36
N PHE A 50 4.23 -1.71 -14.71
CA PHE A 50 3.61 -1.41 -13.42
C PHE A 50 2.91 -0.05 -13.43
N ASP A 51 1.87 0.09 -12.62
CA ASP A 51 1.20 1.35 -12.32
C ASP A 51 0.70 1.31 -10.87
N TRP A 52 0.71 2.46 -10.20
CA TRP A 52 0.31 2.60 -8.80
C TRP A 52 -0.68 3.74 -8.66
N MET A 53 -1.90 3.45 -8.22
CA MET A 53 -2.97 4.42 -8.09
C MET A 53 -3.77 4.12 -6.82
N LEU A 54 -3.56 4.92 -5.77
CA LEU A 54 -4.21 4.74 -4.48
C LEU A 54 -5.43 5.65 -4.28
N ASP A 55 -5.66 6.59 -5.18
CA ASP A 55 -6.91 7.36 -5.24
C ASP A 55 -8.08 6.51 -5.78
N ASP A 56 -9.31 6.97 -5.57
CA ASP A 56 -10.53 6.25 -5.93
C ASP A 56 -10.59 5.90 -7.43
N LEU A 57 -10.59 4.60 -7.72
CA LEU A 57 -10.74 4.08 -9.06
C LEU A 57 -12.09 4.49 -9.66
N GLN A 58 -12.03 5.33 -10.68
CA GLN A 58 -13.23 5.73 -11.41
C GLN A 58 -13.79 4.56 -12.25
N PRO A 59 -15.12 4.43 -12.40
CA PRO A 59 -15.71 3.46 -13.30
C PRO A 59 -15.14 3.56 -14.72
N GLY A 60 -14.72 2.43 -15.29
CA GLY A 60 -14.10 2.39 -16.61
C GLY A 60 -12.64 2.85 -16.64
N ALA A 61 -11.98 3.00 -15.50
CA ALA A 61 -10.54 3.16 -15.46
C ALA A 61 -9.83 2.02 -16.23
N SER A 62 -8.84 2.40 -17.02
CA SER A 62 -8.02 1.50 -17.81
C SER A 62 -6.57 1.82 -17.60
N PHE A 63 -5.73 0.79 -17.60
CA PHE A 63 -4.29 0.89 -17.42
C PHE A 63 -3.58 0.25 -18.61
N THR A 64 -2.46 0.83 -19.03
CA THR A 64 -1.61 0.24 -20.05
C THR A 64 -0.66 -0.81 -19.48
N SER A 65 -0.33 -0.72 -18.19
CA SER A 65 0.55 -1.66 -17.49
C SER A 65 -0.07 -3.04 -17.29
N GLU A 66 0.75 -4.07 -17.16
CA GLU A 66 0.35 -5.44 -16.85
C GLU A 66 -0.09 -5.59 -15.38
N ILE A 67 0.58 -4.85 -14.49
CA ILE A 67 0.34 -4.84 -13.05
C ILE A 67 -0.23 -3.47 -12.67
N VAL A 68 -1.24 -3.50 -11.81
CA VAL A 68 -1.85 -2.31 -11.22
C VAL A 68 -1.94 -2.51 -9.71
N ASP A 69 -1.40 -1.57 -8.96
CA ASP A 69 -1.44 -1.54 -7.50
C ASP A 69 -2.39 -0.45 -7.02
N VAL A 70 -3.39 -0.83 -6.22
CA VAL A 70 -4.55 -0.01 -5.85
C VAL A 70 -4.92 -0.21 -4.40
N ASP A 71 -5.58 0.78 -3.80
CA ASP A 71 -6.05 0.68 -2.42
C ASP A 71 -7.06 -0.46 -2.24
N ALA A 72 -6.78 -1.35 -1.27
CA ALA A 72 -7.56 -2.56 -1.05
C ALA A 72 -8.98 -2.29 -0.53
N PHE A 73 -9.21 -1.17 0.16
CA PHE A 73 -10.50 -0.86 0.77
C PHE A 73 -11.41 -0.08 -0.17
N THR A 74 -10.88 0.89 -0.93
CA THR A 74 -11.69 1.71 -1.86
C THR A 74 -11.96 1.00 -3.18
N THR A 75 -11.14 0.00 -3.54
CA THR A 75 -11.38 -0.85 -4.71
C THR A 75 -12.38 -1.97 -4.38
N SER A 76 -13.49 -2.02 -5.09
CA SER A 76 -14.53 -3.07 -4.99
C SER A 76 -14.12 -4.38 -5.66
N ALA A 77 -14.75 -5.50 -5.26
CA ALA A 77 -14.55 -6.78 -5.94
C ALA A 77 -14.90 -6.72 -7.45
N ALA A 78 -15.91 -5.92 -7.82
CA ALA A 78 -16.31 -5.73 -9.22
C ALA A 78 -15.25 -4.99 -10.05
N GLN A 79 -14.57 -4.01 -9.45
CA GLN A 79 -13.45 -3.31 -10.09
C GLN A 79 -12.24 -4.23 -10.27
N VAL A 80 -11.89 -5.03 -9.26
CA VAL A 80 -10.83 -6.06 -9.38
C VAL A 80 -11.15 -7.02 -10.52
N ALA A 81 -12.37 -7.56 -10.56
CA ALA A 81 -12.81 -8.45 -11.64
C ALA A 81 -12.76 -7.77 -13.03
N THR A 82 -13.06 -6.48 -13.11
CA THR A 82 -12.96 -5.70 -14.35
C THR A 82 -11.50 -5.57 -14.82
N LEU A 83 -10.56 -5.31 -13.90
CA LEU A 83 -9.13 -5.26 -14.21
C LEU A 83 -8.61 -6.64 -14.65
N HIS A 84 -9.03 -7.72 -13.99
CA HIS A 84 -8.71 -9.09 -14.41
C HIS A 84 -9.24 -9.41 -15.81
N ALA A 85 -10.46 -8.99 -16.15
CA ALA A 85 -11.02 -9.15 -17.49
C ALA A 85 -10.23 -8.39 -18.57
N GLN A 86 -9.49 -7.35 -18.18
CA GLN A 86 -8.53 -6.63 -19.04
C GLN A 86 -7.13 -7.28 -19.07
N GLY A 87 -6.96 -8.45 -18.44
CA GLY A 87 -5.70 -9.19 -18.38
C GLY A 87 -4.69 -8.65 -17.37
N LYS A 88 -5.14 -7.83 -16.40
CA LYS A 88 -4.26 -7.23 -15.39
C LYS A 88 -4.01 -8.17 -14.22
N LYS A 89 -2.88 -7.96 -13.55
CA LYS A 89 -2.63 -8.42 -12.19
C LYS A 89 -2.85 -7.27 -11.22
N VAL A 90 -3.59 -7.53 -10.15
CA VAL A 90 -4.05 -6.49 -9.23
C VAL A 90 -3.44 -6.71 -7.85
N ILE A 91 -2.62 -5.76 -7.41
CA ILE A 91 -2.02 -5.72 -6.08
C ILE A 91 -2.91 -4.88 -5.17
N ALA A 92 -3.08 -5.35 -3.93
CA ALA A 92 -3.81 -4.67 -2.87
C ALA A 92 -2.83 -3.91 -1.96
N TYR A 93 -2.84 -2.59 -2.03
CA TYR A 93 -2.21 -1.73 -1.03
C TYR A 93 -2.93 -1.84 0.31
N ILE A 94 -2.17 -2.10 1.36
CA ILE A 94 -2.58 -1.96 2.76
C ILE A 94 -1.43 -1.43 3.60
N SER A 95 -1.70 -0.50 4.51
CA SER A 95 -0.73 -0.24 5.58
C SER A 95 -0.67 -1.41 6.56
N VAL A 96 0.53 -1.84 6.93
CA VAL A 96 0.74 -2.88 7.96
C VAL A 96 1.52 -2.37 9.17
N GLY A 97 2.16 -1.20 9.05
CA GLY A 97 2.89 -0.52 10.12
C GLY A 97 2.14 0.66 10.73
N THR A 98 1.09 1.15 10.08
CA THR A 98 0.20 2.21 10.58
C THR A 98 -1.26 1.79 10.53
N ILE A 99 -2.11 2.53 11.23
CA ILE A 99 -3.56 2.47 11.11
C ILE A 99 -4.10 3.87 10.76
N GLU A 100 -4.87 3.94 9.68
CA GLU A 100 -5.66 5.12 9.32
C GLU A 100 -6.98 5.07 10.09
N ASN A 101 -7.30 6.17 10.79
CA ASN A 101 -8.38 6.18 11.80
C ASN A 101 -9.79 5.91 11.25
N ASP A 102 -9.98 5.97 9.94
CA ASP A 102 -11.25 5.79 9.23
C ASP A 102 -11.44 4.37 8.66
N ARG A 103 -10.45 3.47 8.79
CA ARG A 103 -10.60 2.08 8.36
C ARG A 103 -11.59 1.33 9.26
N PRO A 104 -12.50 0.52 8.68
CA PRO A 104 -13.59 -0.12 9.42
C PRO A 104 -13.10 -1.17 10.43
N ASP A 105 -11.85 -1.64 10.29
CA ASP A 105 -11.23 -2.68 11.10
C ASP A 105 -10.42 -2.14 12.30
N VAL A 106 -10.38 -0.82 12.52
CA VAL A 106 -9.64 -0.18 13.62
C VAL A 106 -10.02 -0.72 15.00
N ASN A 107 -11.27 -1.14 15.17
CA ASN A 107 -11.79 -1.70 16.42
C ASN A 107 -11.19 -3.07 16.79
N LEU A 108 -10.53 -3.76 15.86
CA LEU A 108 -9.81 -5.01 16.12
C LEU A 108 -8.45 -4.77 16.80
N LEU A 109 -7.94 -3.54 16.79
CA LEU A 109 -6.65 -3.18 17.38
C LEU A 109 -6.81 -2.79 18.85
N PRO A 110 -6.15 -3.50 19.79
CA PRO A 110 -6.13 -3.08 21.18
C PRO A 110 -5.42 -1.74 21.36
N ALA A 111 -5.91 -0.87 22.25
CA ALA A 111 -5.33 0.47 22.43
C ALA A 111 -3.81 0.46 22.73
N ASP A 112 -3.28 -0.59 23.35
CA ASP A 112 -1.85 -0.69 23.70
C ASP A 112 -0.92 -1.04 22.53
N VAL A 113 -1.47 -1.32 21.34
CA VAL A 113 -0.69 -1.47 20.10
C VAL A 113 -0.67 -0.20 19.24
N ILE A 114 -1.46 0.82 19.59
CA ILE A 114 -1.59 2.07 18.84
C ILE A 114 -0.62 3.11 19.43
N GLY A 115 0.22 3.67 18.57
CA GLY A 115 1.32 4.56 18.93
C GLY A 115 1.09 6.03 18.64
N LYS A 116 2.21 6.73 18.39
CA LYS A 116 2.23 8.14 18.00
C LYS A 116 1.58 8.33 16.63
N VAL A 117 1.08 9.56 16.42
CA VAL A 117 0.63 10.04 15.11
C VAL A 117 1.82 10.03 14.15
N TYR A 118 1.60 9.61 12.90
CA TYR A 118 2.58 9.77 11.84
C TYR A 118 2.60 11.26 11.42
N PRO A 119 3.70 12.02 11.61
CA PRO A 119 3.69 13.46 11.39
C PRO A 119 3.23 13.91 9.99
N GLU A 120 3.55 13.15 8.95
CA GLU A 120 3.17 13.44 7.57
C GLU A 120 1.69 13.15 7.29
N TRP A 121 1.10 12.23 8.06
CA TRP A 121 -0.27 11.74 7.91
C TRP A 121 -1.01 11.85 9.25
N PRO A 122 -1.59 13.02 9.59
CA PRO A 122 -2.15 13.27 10.93
C PRO A 122 -3.32 12.36 11.35
N ASN A 123 -3.97 11.72 10.37
CA ASN A 123 -5.03 10.75 10.59
C ASN A 123 -4.52 9.31 10.73
N GLU A 124 -3.20 9.12 10.69
CA GLU A 124 -2.55 7.83 10.85
C GLU A 124 -1.75 7.73 12.13
N ARG A 125 -1.66 6.51 12.66
CA ARG A 125 -0.88 6.20 13.84
C ARG A 125 -0.02 4.97 13.63
N TRP A 126 1.21 5.03 14.11
CA TRP A 126 2.11 3.88 14.10
C TRP A 126 1.58 2.73 14.96
N LEU A 127 1.86 1.49 14.54
CA LEU A 127 1.50 0.28 15.26
C LEU A 127 2.72 -0.38 15.91
N ASN A 128 2.49 -1.01 17.06
CA ASN A 128 3.50 -1.81 17.74
C ASN A 128 3.60 -3.21 17.11
N ILE A 129 4.36 -3.33 16.02
CA ILE A 129 4.53 -4.60 15.28
C ILE A 129 5.08 -5.76 16.14
N LYS A 130 5.72 -5.45 17.27
CA LYS A 130 6.24 -6.43 18.24
C LYS A 130 5.13 -7.20 18.95
N LYS A 131 3.91 -6.64 18.98
CA LYS A 131 2.73 -7.27 19.57
C LYS A 131 1.97 -8.08 18.52
N LEU A 132 2.69 -8.85 17.71
CA LEU A 132 2.17 -9.58 16.57
C LEU A 132 0.87 -10.34 16.87
N ASP A 133 0.80 -11.10 17.98
CA ASP A 133 -0.39 -11.85 18.37
C ASP A 133 -1.65 -10.97 18.53
N LYS A 134 -1.48 -9.71 18.95
CA LYS A 134 -2.57 -8.73 19.06
C LYS A 134 -2.96 -8.12 17.70
N LEU A 135 -2.05 -8.13 16.73
CA LEU A 135 -2.29 -7.65 15.37
C LEU A 135 -2.92 -8.72 14.47
N LYS A 136 -2.79 -10.02 14.80
CA LYS A 136 -3.31 -11.11 13.96
C LYS A 136 -4.79 -10.97 13.61
N PRO A 137 -5.73 -10.66 14.53
CA PRO A 137 -7.14 -10.51 14.17
C PRO A 137 -7.37 -9.41 13.12
N TRP A 138 -6.65 -8.29 13.25
CA TRP A 138 -6.70 -7.17 12.32
C TRP A 138 -6.09 -7.53 10.96
N LEU A 139 -4.91 -8.15 10.93
CA LEU A 139 -4.28 -8.63 9.70
C LEU A 139 -5.14 -9.66 8.98
N ASN A 140 -5.72 -10.61 9.72
CA ASN A 140 -6.63 -11.61 9.14
C ASN A 140 -7.83 -10.93 8.47
N SER A 141 -8.40 -9.88 9.09
CA SER A 141 -9.50 -9.11 8.50
C SER A 141 -9.13 -8.50 7.16
N ARG A 142 -7.94 -7.89 7.06
CA ARG A 142 -7.46 -7.32 5.79
C ARG A 142 -7.24 -8.40 4.74
N ILE A 143 -6.60 -9.50 5.09
CA ILE A 143 -6.36 -10.59 4.14
C ILE A 143 -7.67 -11.27 3.70
N ASN A 144 -8.62 -11.50 4.61
CA ASN A 144 -9.93 -12.06 4.26
C ASN A 144 -10.68 -11.16 3.27
N MET A 145 -10.65 -9.84 3.49
CA MET A 145 -11.21 -8.85 2.56
C MET A 145 -10.52 -8.92 1.18
N ILE A 146 -9.19 -8.92 1.15
CA ILE A 146 -8.39 -9.00 -0.08
C ILE A 146 -8.70 -10.26 -0.87
N LEU A 147 -8.80 -11.41 -0.20
CA LEU A 147 -9.16 -12.69 -0.83
C LEU A 147 -10.59 -12.65 -1.39
N LYS A 148 -11.55 -12.10 -0.63
CA LYS A 148 -12.95 -12.01 -1.06
C LYS A 148 -13.10 -11.12 -2.31
N LYS A 149 -12.32 -10.03 -2.38
CA LYS A 149 -12.29 -9.12 -3.53
C LYS A 149 -11.52 -9.68 -4.73
N GLY A 150 -10.72 -10.73 -4.54
CA GLY A 150 -10.04 -11.45 -5.61
C GLY A 150 -8.71 -10.85 -6.04
N PHE A 151 -8.02 -10.10 -5.18
CA PHE A 151 -6.67 -9.60 -5.50
C PHE A 151 -5.65 -10.73 -5.68
N ASP A 152 -4.57 -10.45 -6.43
CA ASP A 152 -3.49 -11.41 -6.68
C ASP A 152 -2.36 -11.36 -5.64
N ALA A 153 -2.24 -10.24 -4.93
CA ALA A 153 -1.04 -9.88 -4.18
C ALA A 153 -1.31 -8.74 -3.20
N ILE A 154 -0.39 -8.54 -2.24
CA ILE A 154 -0.43 -7.40 -1.30
C ILE A 154 0.83 -6.53 -1.39
N GLU A 155 0.65 -5.21 -1.28
CA GLU A 155 1.70 -4.21 -1.00
C GLU A 155 1.57 -3.81 0.49
N PRO A 156 2.40 -4.35 1.39
CA PRO A 156 2.34 -4.09 2.82
C PRO A 156 3.16 -2.83 3.16
N ASP A 157 2.51 -1.69 3.29
CA ASP A 157 3.17 -0.40 3.52
C ASP A 157 3.62 -0.19 4.98
N ASN A 158 4.55 0.76 5.19
CA ASN A 158 5.05 1.19 6.49
C ASN A 158 5.87 0.12 7.26
N LEU A 159 6.65 -0.70 6.54
CA LEU A 159 7.57 -1.70 7.13
C LEU A 159 8.76 -1.06 7.88
N ASP A 160 9.04 0.21 7.61
CA ASP A 160 10.12 1.04 8.14
C ASP A 160 9.82 1.66 9.52
N SER A 161 8.84 1.12 10.26
CA SER A 161 8.52 1.58 11.62
C SER A 161 9.71 1.62 12.59
N TYR A 162 10.80 0.87 12.35
CA TYR A 162 12.01 0.89 13.18
C TYR A 162 12.87 2.15 13.03
N SER A 163 12.76 2.87 11.92
CA SER A 163 13.46 4.13 11.65
C SER A 163 12.60 5.37 11.97
N ASN A 164 11.40 5.17 12.49
CA ASN A 164 10.41 6.23 12.72
C ASN A 164 10.07 6.44 14.20
N GLU A 165 9.51 7.61 14.52
CA GLU A 165 9.04 7.95 15.87
C GLU A 165 7.68 7.32 16.19
N THR A 166 7.64 6.02 16.43
CA THR A 166 6.38 5.28 16.63
C THR A 166 5.78 5.41 18.02
N GLY A 167 6.58 5.85 19.01
CA GLY A 167 6.24 5.73 20.43
C GLY A 167 6.59 4.36 21.03
N PHE A 168 7.15 3.45 20.21
CA PHE A 168 7.64 2.15 20.63
C PHE A 168 9.13 2.00 20.27
N LYS A 169 9.85 1.14 21.00
CA LYS A 169 11.22 0.75 20.65
C LYS A 169 11.17 -0.44 19.70
N ILE A 170 10.99 -0.16 18.42
CA ILE A 170 10.97 -1.15 17.33
C ILE A 170 12.38 -1.20 16.73
N THR A 171 12.90 -2.41 16.55
CA THR A 171 14.21 -2.65 15.93
C THR A 171 14.04 -3.23 14.53
N LEU A 172 15.08 -3.17 13.70
CA LEU A 172 15.09 -3.86 12.41
C LEU A 172 14.83 -5.38 12.55
N ASN A 173 15.27 -6.00 13.65
CA ASN A 173 14.98 -7.41 13.91
C ASN A 173 13.49 -7.66 14.22
N ASP A 174 12.81 -6.73 14.89
CA ASP A 174 11.37 -6.80 15.07
C ASP A 174 10.64 -6.71 13.72
N THR A 175 11.10 -5.82 12.81
CA THR A 175 10.59 -5.73 11.43
C THR A 175 10.81 -7.03 10.67
N LYS A 176 11.98 -7.67 10.76
CA LYS A 176 12.26 -8.97 10.13
C LYS A 176 11.26 -10.05 10.55
N LEU A 177 11.01 -10.19 11.86
CA LEU A 177 10.03 -11.14 12.38
C LEU A 177 8.60 -10.84 11.89
N TYR A 178 8.27 -9.55 11.75
CA TYR A 178 6.98 -9.14 11.21
C TYR A 178 6.85 -9.45 9.72
N CYS A 179 7.87 -9.15 8.91
CA CYS A 179 7.94 -9.50 7.50
C CYS A 179 7.82 -11.01 7.28
N ASP A 180 8.54 -11.84 8.06
CA ASP A 180 8.42 -13.30 7.99
C ASP A 180 6.98 -13.78 8.21
N TYR A 181 6.26 -13.16 9.17
CA TYR A 181 4.85 -13.45 9.40
C TYR A 181 3.96 -13.02 8.22
N LEU A 182 4.13 -11.80 7.72
CA LEU A 182 3.33 -11.26 6.61
C LEU A 182 3.53 -12.08 5.33
N ILE A 183 4.76 -12.45 5.02
CA ILE A 183 5.10 -13.29 3.86
C ILE A 183 4.43 -14.65 3.98
N LYS A 184 4.57 -15.30 5.14
CA LYS A 184 3.89 -16.58 5.42
C LYS A 184 2.37 -16.44 5.29
N LEU A 185 1.80 -15.38 5.85
CA LEU A 185 0.37 -15.12 5.78
C LEU A 185 -0.11 -14.92 4.33
N ALA A 186 0.60 -14.16 3.51
CA ALA A 186 0.24 -13.97 2.10
C ALA A 186 0.35 -15.28 1.30
N HIS A 187 1.50 -15.95 1.37
CA HIS A 187 1.78 -17.15 0.57
C HIS A 187 0.88 -18.34 0.92
N GLU A 188 0.61 -18.60 2.20
CA GLU A 188 -0.30 -19.68 2.63
C GLU A 188 -1.76 -19.43 2.20
N ASN A 189 -2.09 -18.20 1.80
CA ASN A 189 -3.39 -17.80 1.29
C ASN A 189 -3.38 -17.55 -0.22
N GLY A 190 -2.28 -17.87 -0.91
CA GLY A 190 -2.19 -17.80 -2.38
C GLY A 190 -1.97 -16.40 -2.94
N LEU A 191 -1.60 -15.44 -2.09
CA LEU A 191 -1.28 -14.07 -2.48
C LEU A 191 0.23 -13.89 -2.63
N GLY A 192 0.65 -13.17 -3.67
CA GLY A 192 2.01 -12.63 -3.71
C GLY A 192 2.21 -11.50 -2.69
N ILE A 193 3.45 -11.15 -2.38
CA ILE A 193 3.77 -10.05 -1.46
C ILE A 193 5.04 -9.29 -1.86
N GLY A 194 4.96 -7.96 -1.82
CA GLY A 194 6.08 -7.06 -2.09
C GLY A 194 6.79 -6.57 -0.83
N GLN A 195 8.10 -6.35 -0.92
CA GLN A 195 8.78 -5.48 0.04
C GLN A 195 8.47 -4.02 -0.33
N LYS A 196 8.08 -3.21 0.65
CA LYS A 196 7.93 -1.76 0.49
C LYS A 196 9.08 -1.04 1.18
N ASN A 197 9.90 -0.30 0.41
CA ASN A 197 11.10 0.40 0.91
C ASN A 197 12.05 -0.55 1.68
N VAL A 198 12.62 -0.11 2.81
CA VAL A 198 13.45 -0.91 3.74
C VAL A 198 14.59 -1.67 3.05
N GLN A 199 15.46 -0.92 2.38
CA GLN A 199 16.52 -1.44 1.53
C GLN A 199 17.48 -2.42 2.25
N GLU A 200 17.65 -2.27 3.57
CA GLU A 200 18.49 -3.14 4.41
C GLU A 200 18.00 -4.59 4.46
N LEU A 201 16.73 -4.86 4.11
CA LEU A 201 16.19 -6.22 4.02
C LEU A 201 16.52 -6.90 2.69
N SER A 202 16.79 -6.15 1.63
CA SER A 202 16.73 -6.65 0.25
C SER A 202 17.66 -7.83 -0.01
N VAL A 203 18.88 -7.82 0.53
CA VAL A 203 19.85 -8.91 0.34
C VAL A 203 19.33 -10.21 0.94
N GLU A 204 18.73 -10.16 2.13
CA GLU A 204 18.25 -11.36 2.84
C GLU A 204 16.85 -11.78 2.37
N TYR A 205 15.95 -10.81 2.16
CA TYR A 205 14.52 -11.04 1.95
C TYR A 205 14.11 -11.11 0.48
N SER A 206 14.97 -10.77 -0.49
CA SER A 206 14.67 -10.96 -1.91
C SER A 206 14.39 -12.43 -2.29
N THR A 207 14.84 -13.39 -1.49
CA THR A 207 14.48 -14.81 -1.65
C THR A 207 13.06 -15.13 -1.16
N LYS A 208 12.50 -14.31 -0.27
CA LYS A 208 11.21 -14.51 0.40
C LYS A 208 10.08 -13.63 -0.16
N PHE A 209 10.30 -12.34 -0.35
CA PHE A 209 9.34 -11.46 -1.04
C PHE A 209 9.35 -11.72 -2.55
N ASP A 210 8.24 -11.40 -3.23
CA ASP A 210 8.05 -11.69 -4.65
C ASP A 210 8.49 -10.54 -5.57
N TRP A 211 8.51 -9.31 -5.04
CA TRP A 211 9.05 -8.10 -5.68
C TRP A 211 9.42 -7.07 -4.61
N VAL A 212 9.94 -5.92 -5.04
CA VAL A 212 10.11 -4.72 -4.19
C VAL A 212 9.52 -3.50 -4.88
N LEU A 213 8.87 -2.64 -4.10
CA LEU A 213 8.40 -1.32 -4.49
C LEU A 213 9.17 -0.28 -3.67
N THR A 214 9.77 0.69 -4.34
CA THR A 214 10.61 1.72 -3.71
C THR A 214 10.09 3.11 -4.03
N GLU A 215 10.10 3.98 -3.04
CA GLU A 215 9.85 5.41 -3.19
C GLU A 215 11.15 6.21 -3.06
N ASP A 216 11.37 7.17 -3.96
CA ASP A 216 12.48 8.13 -3.90
C ASP A 216 13.89 7.47 -3.86
N ALA A 217 14.04 6.24 -4.38
CA ALA A 217 15.28 5.48 -4.30
C ALA A 217 16.43 6.09 -5.12
N PHE A 218 16.11 6.71 -6.26
CA PHE A 218 17.08 7.44 -7.06
C PHE A 218 17.36 8.82 -6.48
N ASP A 219 16.33 9.55 -6.05
CA ASP A 219 16.48 10.85 -5.38
C ASP A 219 17.41 10.74 -4.15
N GLN A 220 17.24 9.67 -3.36
CA GLN A 220 18.01 9.44 -2.13
C GLN A 220 19.28 8.59 -2.34
N GLY A 221 19.52 8.08 -3.55
CA GLY A 221 20.77 7.41 -3.93
C GLY A 221 20.98 5.99 -3.40
N TRP A 222 19.92 5.29 -3.00
CA TRP A 222 19.97 3.90 -2.50
C TRP A 222 19.40 2.85 -3.46
N GLN A 223 19.04 3.21 -4.69
CA GLN A 223 18.50 2.32 -5.73
C GLN A 223 19.30 1.04 -6.01
N LYS A 224 20.61 1.02 -5.69
CA LYS A 224 21.45 -0.18 -5.87
C LYS A 224 21.25 -1.24 -4.80
N ASP A 225 20.69 -0.85 -3.65
CA ASP A 225 20.56 -1.73 -2.48
C ASP A 225 19.48 -2.80 -2.69
N VAL A 226 18.58 -2.60 -3.66
CA VAL A 226 17.51 -3.55 -4.02
C VAL A 226 17.86 -4.47 -5.20
N LYS A 227 19.09 -4.42 -5.71
CA LYS A 227 19.51 -5.17 -6.92
C LYS A 227 19.38 -6.69 -6.77
N SER A 228 19.42 -7.23 -5.55
CA SER A 228 19.26 -8.66 -5.28
C SER A 228 17.94 -9.24 -5.83
N TYR A 229 16.88 -8.44 -5.97
CA TYR A 229 15.63 -8.86 -6.60
C TYR A 229 15.83 -9.19 -8.08
N ILE A 230 16.56 -8.37 -8.82
CA ILE A 230 16.85 -8.61 -10.25
C ILE A 230 17.75 -9.83 -10.44
N ASP A 231 18.68 -10.09 -9.52
CA ASP A 231 19.53 -11.29 -9.56
C ASP A 231 18.72 -12.59 -9.42
N LEU A 232 17.52 -12.51 -8.83
CA LEU A 232 16.55 -13.59 -8.72
C LEU A 232 15.43 -13.51 -9.78
N ASN A 233 15.56 -12.63 -10.78
CA ASN A 233 14.56 -12.37 -11.81
C ASN A 233 13.19 -11.90 -11.26
N LYS A 234 13.20 -11.21 -10.11
CA LYS A 234 12.01 -10.61 -9.49
C LYS A 234 11.91 -9.11 -9.83
N PRO A 235 10.70 -8.53 -9.93
CA PRO A 235 10.55 -7.12 -10.24
C PRO A 235 11.12 -6.19 -9.16
N VAL A 236 11.62 -5.05 -9.62
CA VAL A 236 11.88 -3.85 -8.82
C VAL A 236 11.04 -2.74 -9.42
N PHE A 237 10.00 -2.31 -8.69
CA PHE A 237 9.16 -1.18 -9.06
C PHE A 237 9.71 0.07 -8.37
N VAL A 238 10.08 1.05 -9.18
CA VAL A 238 10.64 2.32 -8.70
C VAL A 238 9.61 3.41 -8.91
N VAL A 239 9.31 4.13 -7.85
CA VAL A 239 8.41 5.27 -7.86
C VAL A 239 9.20 6.48 -7.40
N GLU A 240 9.33 7.45 -8.29
CA GLU A 240 9.84 8.78 -7.94
C GLU A 240 8.69 9.78 -7.99
N TYR A 241 8.87 10.94 -7.37
CA TYR A 241 7.80 11.94 -7.30
C TYR A 241 8.14 13.29 -7.92
N THR A 242 7.12 13.90 -8.52
CA THR A 242 7.23 15.21 -9.20
C THR A 242 7.59 16.37 -8.27
N ASP A 243 7.40 16.21 -6.96
CA ASP A 243 7.78 17.19 -5.94
C ASP A 243 9.26 17.04 -5.50
N LYS A 244 9.94 15.97 -5.91
CA LYS A 244 11.38 15.73 -5.68
C LYS A 244 12.20 15.92 -6.93
N ILE A 245 11.74 15.35 -8.05
CA ILE A 245 12.44 15.38 -9.32
C ILE A 245 11.53 15.82 -10.47
N SER A 246 12.10 16.52 -11.44
CA SER A 246 11.35 16.95 -12.64
C SER A 246 11.14 15.79 -13.61
N GLU A 247 10.11 15.85 -14.47
CA GLU A 247 9.93 14.89 -15.57
C GLU A 247 11.17 14.78 -16.45
N LYS A 248 11.87 15.90 -16.67
CA LYS A 248 13.11 15.93 -17.46
C LYS A 248 14.23 15.15 -16.76
N THR A 249 14.45 15.38 -15.47
CA THR A 249 15.43 14.63 -14.66
C THR A 249 15.10 13.14 -14.65
N PHE A 250 13.82 12.80 -14.44
CA PHE A 250 13.37 11.42 -14.48
C PHE A 250 13.64 10.76 -15.85
N ALA A 251 13.30 11.43 -16.94
CA ALA A 251 13.50 10.93 -18.29
C ALA A 251 14.98 10.80 -18.68
N ASP A 252 15.83 11.74 -18.27
CA ASP A 252 17.23 11.80 -18.70
C ASP A 252 18.17 10.99 -17.79
N GLU A 253 17.82 10.79 -16.52
CA GLU A 253 18.70 10.17 -15.52
C GLU A 253 18.12 8.86 -14.96
N VAL A 254 16.90 8.91 -14.42
CA VAL A 254 16.29 7.74 -13.76
C VAL A 254 15.92 6.65 -14.78
N CYS A 255 15.34 7.02 -15.92
CA CYS A 255 14.92 6.06 -16.94
C CYS A 255 16.10 5.27 -17.56
N PRO A 256 17.18 5.91 -18.06
CA PRO A 256 18.33 5.17 -18.57
C PRO A 256 18.99 4.30 -17.50
N ALA A 257 19.13 4.79 -16.28
CA ALA A 257 19.72 4.03 -15.18
C ALA A 257 18.85 2.82 -14.79
N SER A 258 17.52 2.99 -14.75
CA SER A 258 16.55 1.91 -14.51
C SER A 258 16.61 0.85 -15.62
N GLN A 259 16.77 1.25 -16.88
CA GLN A 259 16.95 0.31 -18.00
C GLN A 259 18.20 -0.56 -17.82
N ILE A 260 19.32 0.04 -17.40
CA ILE A 260 20.57 -0.69 -17.11
C ILE A 260 20.37 -1.66 -15.94
N LEU A 261 19.66 -1.23 -14.90
CA LEU A 261 19.37 -2.03 -13.70
C LEU A 261 18.25 -3.05 -13.92
N LYS A 262 17.51 -2.98 -15.05
CA LYS A 262 16.30 -3.76 -15.36
C LYS A 262 15.13 -3.50 -14.39
N TYR A 263 15.05 -2.29 -13.86
CA TYR A 263 13.95 -1.85 -13.00
C TYR A 263 12.80 -1.28 -13.83
N THR A 264 11.59 -1.38 -13.32
CA THR A 264 10.41 -0.72 -13.90
C THR A 264 10.16 0.56 -13.11
N ALA A 265 10.55 1.71 -13.68
CA ALA A 265 10.42 3.00 -13.03
C ALA A 265 9.22 3.80 -13.55
N VAL A 266 8.52 4.46 -12.64
CA VAL A 266 7.44 5.41 -12.91
C VAL A 266 7.64 6.68 -12.09
N LEU A 267 7.19 7.82 -12.63
CA LEU A 267 7.11 9.09 -11.93
C LEU A 267 5.65 9.39 -11.64
N LYS A 268 5.35 9.79 -10.39
CA LYS A 268 4.00 9.98 -9.88
C LYS A 268 3.85 11.35 -9.20
N HIS A 269 2.61 11.82 -9.12
CA HIS A 269 2.25 12.83 -8.12
C HIS A 269 2.23 12.17 -6.73
N ARG A 270 2.51 12.95 -5.67
CA ARG A 270 2.55 12.46 -4.28
C ARG A 270 1.21 11.89 -3.79
N ASN A 271 0.09 12.40 -4.31
CA ASN A 271 -1.26 11.91 -3.99
C ASN A 271 -1.63 10.59 -4.69
N LEU A 272 -0.73 10.03 -5.53
CA LEU A 272 -0.93 8.75 -6.21
C LEU A 272 -2.26 8.65 -7.00
N ASP A 273 -2.61 9.75 -7.67
CA ASP A 273 -3.71 9.79 -8.62
C ASP A 273 -3.40 8.94 -9.88
N LYS A 274 -4.29 8.98 -10.88
CA LYS A 274 -4.11 8.22 -12.13
C LYS A 274 -2.92 8.69 -12.99
N TRP A 275 -2.41 9.91 -12.79
CA TRP A 275 -1.34 10.43 -13.62
C TRP A 275 -0.07 9.62 -13.42
N VAL A 276 0.62 9.32 -14.52
CA VAL A 276 1.87 8.57 -14.49
C VAL A 276 2.74 8.95 -15.69
N PHE A 277 4.00 9.22 -15.42
CA PHE A 277 5.02 9.33 -16.47
C PHE A 277 5.87 8.05 -16.43
N LYS A 278 5.92 7.33 -17.55
CA LYS A 278 6.65 6.06 -17.69
C LYS A 278 7.88 6.26 -18.56
N CYS A 279 8.93 5.49 -18.26
CA CYS A 279 10.09 5.40 -19.15
C CYS A 279 9.65 4.90 -20.54
N LYS A 280 10.27 5.46 -21.57
CA LYS A 280 10.01 5.11 -22.98
C LYS A 280 10.88 3.93 -23.43
#